data_AF-A0A9R0W5Y6-F1
#
_entry.id   AF-A0A9R0W5Y6-F1
#
_cell.length_a   1.000
_cell.length_b   1.000
_cell.length_c   1.000
_cell.angle_alpha   90.00
_cell.angle_beta   90.00
_cell.angle_gamma   90.00
#
_symmetry.space_group_name_H-M   'P 1'
#
loop_
_entity.id
_entity.type
_entity.pdbx_description
1 polymer ?
#
loop_
_entity_poly.entity_id
_entity_poly.type
_entity_poly.pdbx_seq_one_letter_code
_entity_poly.pdbx_strand_id
1 'polypeptide(L)'
;MRLNETDFYTIADRGSVMSGTGRILIVVEIDSDVDEKDWTTFYSYVASMDGGSKVIILSRLKKMEKFGTMNPIFLNVLTYEEFSYLYKALAFGSANLGEHLQLVQIEDRFARELQSRWSILATNLFADVMRTNLNVHFWLSILSRCRRLVDRNLSMFGEHPKLRLEKGLPIDVTDMVLRPASPLQFVWNSSNNVPVKELPQVTFTELLVDLKPKMQATVVRFESRIPPYTTFDHILSSYAQHTPQPGAKRRGVP
;
A
#
# COMPACT_ATOMS: atom_id res chain seq x y z
N MET A 1 2.94 15.52 7.71
CA MET A 1 1.69 16.28 7.64
C MET A 1 1.25 16.25 6.18
N ARG A 2 0.05 15.74 5.87
CA ARG A 2 -0.53 15.86 4.53
C ARG A 2 -1.06 17.27 4.43
N LEU A 3 -0.58 18.06 3.47
CA LEU A 3 -1.01 19.44 3.33
C LEU A 3 -1.99 19.57 2.17
N ASN A 4 -3.18 20.08 2.48
CA ASN A 4 -4.04 20.77 1.52
C ASN A 4 -3.91 22.30 1.70
N GLU A 5 -4.59 23.10 0.87
CA GLU A 5 -4.55 24.57 0.94
C GLU A 5 -4.80 25.11 2.36
N THR A 6 -5.73 24.52 3.13
CA THR A 6 -6.07 24.97 4.49
C THR A 6 -5.00 24.67 5.55
N ASP A 7 -4.17 23.67 5.31
CA ASP A 7 -3.13 23.25 6.26
C ASP A 7 -1.93 24.22 6.26
N PHE A 8 -1.64 24.86 5.13
CA PHE A 8 -0.55 25.85 5.02
C PHE A 8 -0.80 27.08 5.89
N TYR A 9 -2.04 27.60 5.89
CA TYR A 9 -2.43 28.73 6.74
C TYR A 9 -2.34 28.38 8.23
N THR A 10 -2.70 27.15 8.60
CA THR A 10 -2.65 26.68 9.99
C THR A 10 -1.20 26.55 10.52
N ILE A 11 -0.24 26.19 9.66
CA ILE A 11 1.19 26.15 10.05
C ILE A 11 1.74 27.55 10.28
N ALA A 12 1.45 28.49 9.37
CA ALA A 12 1.90 29.87 9.51
C ALA A 12 1.39 30.50 10.82
N ASP A 13 0.14 30.19 11.20
CA ASP A 13 -0.49 30.71 12.41
C ASP A 13 0.02 30.02 13.69
N ARG A 14 0.20 28.69 13.67
CA ARG A 14 0.80 27.93 14.80
C ARG A 14 2.29 28.21 15.00
N GLY A 15 2.97 28.67 13.96
CA GLY A 15 4.37 29.05 13.98
C GLY A 15 4.70 30.19 14.94
N SER A 16 3.75 31.09 15.16
CA SER A 16 3.81 32.14 16.18
C SER A 16 3.98 31.57 17.60
N VAL A 17 3.49 30.33 17.84
CA VAL A 17 3.56 29.64 19.14
C VAL A 17 4.83 28.79 19.29
N MET A 18 5.55 28.51 18.19
CA MET A 18 6.81 27.74 18.19
C MET A 18 8.06 28.63 18.20
N SER A 19 8.01 29.79 18.85
CA SER A 19 9.16 30.67 19.12
C SER A 19 10.15 30.08 20.15
N GLY A 20 10.48 28.81 20.00
CA GLY A 20 11.58 28.15 20.72
C GLY A 20 12.85 28.25 19.88
N THR A 21 13.89 28.86 20.44
CA THR A 21 15.23 28.94 19.85
C THR A 21 15.73 27.54 19.48
N GLY A 22 15.94 27.27 18.19
CA GLY A 22 16.33 25.93 17.73
C GLY A 22 16.16 25.68 16.23
N ARG A 23 16.98 24.77 15.70
CA ARG A 23 16.87 24.32 14.29
C ARG A 23 15.65 23.43 14.12
N ILE A 24 14.79 23.77 13.17
CA ILE A 24 13.55 23.02 12.88
C ILE A 24 13.71 22.19 11.60
N LEU A 25 13.19 20.97 11.61
CA LEU A 25 12.98 20.15 10.43
C LEU A 25 11.48 20.01 10.17
N ILE A 26 11.02 20.47 9.01
CA ILE A 26 9.63 20.34 8.58
C ILE A 26 9.56 19.28 7.48
N VAL A 27 8.67 18.30 7.62
CA VAL A 27 8.39 17.29 6.59
C VAL A 27 6.97 17.47 6.08
N VAL A 28 6.87 17.83 4.80
CA VAL A 28 5.63 18.15 4.11
C VAL A 28 5.33 17.08 3.09
N GLU A 29 4.14 16.49 3.12
CA GLU A 29 3.64 15.59 2.06
C GLU A 29 2.64 16.35 1.19
N ILE A 30 2.95 16.45 -0.12
CA ILE A 30 2.12 17.11 -1.14
C ILE A 30 1.62 16.06 -2.13
N ASP A 31 0.30 15.85 -2.16
CA ASP A 31 -0.36 14.87 -3.03
C ASP A 31 -1.21 15.50 -4.15
N SER A 32 -1.42 16.81 -4.12
CA SER A 32 -2.15 17.59 -5.12
C SER A 32 -1.35 18.81 -5.59
N ASP A 33 -1.89 19.59 -6.54
CA ASP A 33 -1.25 20.86 -6.92
C ASP A 33 -1.32 21.86 -5.77
N VAL A 34 -0.31 22.71 -5.66
CA VAL A 34 -0.24 23.76 -4.64
C VAL A 34 -0.20 25.10 -5.36
N ASP A 35 -1.10 26.00 -4.97
CA ASP A 35 -1.12 27.36 -5.46
C ASP A 35 0.17 28.10 -5.11
N GLU A 36 0.65 28.94 -6.03
CA GLU A 36 1.92 29.64 -5.87
C GLU A 36 1.89 30.67 -4.73
N LYS A 37 0.71 31.26 -4.46
CA LYS A 37 0.52 32.19 -3.33
C LYS A 37 0.58 31.46 -2.00
N ASP A 38 -0.04 30.28 -1.91
CA ASP A 38 0.00 29.45 -0.71
C ASP A 38 1.44 28.98 -0.43
N TRP A 39 2.15 28.54 -1.47
CA TRP A 39 3.57 28.20 -1.36
C TRP A 39 4.43 29.39 -0.93
N THR A 40 4.21 30.57 -1.51
CA THR A 40 4.96 31.79 -1.17
C THR A 40 4.76 32.19 0.29
N THR A 41 3.54 32.04 0.80
CA THR A 41 3.20 32.29 2.20
C THR A 41 3.95 31.34 3.13
N PHE A 42 3.90 30.03 2.81
CA PHE A 42 4.64 29.01 3.55
C PHE A 42 6.15 29.23 3.51
N TYR A 43 6.70 29.51 2.32
CA TYR A 43 8.12 29.80 2.14
C TYR A 43 8.58 30.99 2.97
N SER A 44 7.82 32.09 2.97
CA SER A 44 8.15 33.29 3.74
C SER A 44 8.22 33.00 5.24
N TYR A 45 7.29 32.19 5.74
CA TYR A 45 7.30 31.73 7.14
C TYR A 45 8.56 30.90 7.44
N VAL A 46 8.87 29.89 6.62
CA VAL A 46 10.06 29.05 6.81
C VAL A 46 11.36 29.85 6.68
N ALA A 47 11.42 30.82 5.77
CA ALA A 47 12.58 31.66 5.55
C ALA A 47 12.88 32.58 6.74
N SER A 48 11.88 32.89 7.57
CA SER A 48 12.05 33.64 8.83
C SER A 48 12.55 32.79 10.00
N MET A 49 12.67 31.47 9.85
CA MET A 49 13.14 30.57 10.91
C MET A 49 14.65 30.68 11.16
N ASP A 50 15.09 30.18 12.32
CA ASP A 50 16.49 30.12 12.71
C ASP A 50 17.37 29.44 11.65
N GLY A 51 18.57 30.00 11.48
CA GLY A 51 19.59 29.52 10.54
C GLY A 51 19.92 28.04 10.76
N GLY A 52 19.83 27.25 9.68
CA GLY A 52 20.05 25.80 9.69
C GLY A 52 18.78 24.96 9.75
N SER A 53 17.60 25.59 9.85
CA SER A 53 16.31 24.91 9.65
C SER A 53 16.17 24.37 8.22
N LYS A 54 15.42 23.28 8.05
CA LYS A 54 15.25 22.57 6.77
C LYS A 54 13.80 22.17 6.54
N VAL A 55 13.42 22.12 5.27
CA VAL A 55 12.16 21.55 4.81
C VAL A 55 12.45 20.39 3.88
N ILE A 56 11.77 19.26 4.11
CA ILE A 56 11.73 18.12 3.20
C ILE A 56 10.34 18.07 2.60
N ILE A 57 10.27 18.15 1.28
CA ILE A 57 9.03 18.02 0.50
C ILE A 57 8.98 16.59 -0.03
N LEU A 58 7.93 15.86 0.31
CA LEU A 58 7.61 14.55 -0.21
C LEU A 58 6.46 14.72 -1.21
N SER A 59 6.66 14.35 -2.47
CA SER A 59 5.58 14.40 -3.46
C SER A 59 5.73 13.33 -4.53
N ARG A 60 4.58 12.89 -5.07
CA ARG A 60 4.48 12.07 -6.28
C ARG A 60 4.44 12.90 -7.56
N LEU A 61 4.29 14.21 -7.44
CA LEU A 61 4.10 15.13 -8.57
C LEU A 61 5.45 15.74 -8.96
N LYS A 62 5.97 15.36 -10.13
CA LYS A 62 7.26 15.89 -10.62
C LYS A 62 7.29 17.43 -10.67
N LYS A 63 6.15 18.07 -11.00
CA LYS A 63 6.01 19.54 -11.02
C LYS A 63 6.30 20.24 -9.69
N MET A 64 6.32 19.52 -8.56
CA MET A 64 6.69 20.07 -7.26
C MET A 64 8.20 20.34 -7.15
N GLU A 65 9.02 19.87 -8.10
CA GLU A 65 10.45 20.19 -8.16
C GLU A 65 10.72 21.69 -8.20
N LYS A 66 9.79 22.49 -8.76
CA LYS A 66 9.86 23.96 -8.84
C LYS A 66 9.93 24.65 -7.47
N PHE A 67 9.47 23.97 -6.41
CA PHE A 67 9.44 24.49 -5.05
C PHE A 67 10.69 24.12 -4.24
N GLY A 68 11.53 23.22 -4.75
CA GLY A 68 12.77 22.79 -4.11
C GLY A 68 13.90 23.80 -4.29
N THR A 69 14.76 23.93 -3.28
CA THR A 69 16.01 24.70 -3.35
C THR A 69 17.21 23.83 -3.76
N MET A 70 17.00 22.52 -3.89
CA MET A 70 18.00 21.51 -4.24
C MET A 70 17.41 20.57 -5.30
N ASN A 71 18.29 19.88 -6.02
CA ASN A 71 17.85 18.83 -6.95
C ASN A 71 17.00 17.77 -6.21
N PRO A 72 15.83 17.39 -6.76
CA PRO A 72 14.96 16.42 -6.11
C PRO A 72 15.64 15.05 -6.03
N ILE A 73 15.38 14.35 -4.92
CA ILE A 73 15.77 12.95 -4.75
C ILE A 73 14.61 12.08 -5.24
N PHE A 74 14.82 11.37 -6.34
CA PHE A 74 13.84 10.42 -6.86
C PHE A 74 13.95 9.08 -6.14
N LEU A 75 12.87 8.65 -5.49
CA LEU A 75 12.77 7.32 -4.91
C LEU A 75 12.51 6.30 -6.04
N ASN A 76 13.58 5.66 -6.49
CA ASN A 76 13.51 4.65 -7.54
C ASN A 76 13.06 3.29 -6.99
N VAL A 77 12.66 2.41 -7.89
CA VAL A 77 12.42 1.00 -7.56
C VAL A 77 13.74 0.36 -7.10
N LEU A 78 13.69 -0.41 -6.02
CA LEU A 78 14.84 -1.16 -5.51
C LEU A 78 15.39 -2.11 -6.58
N THR A 79 16.72 -2.25 -6.63
CA THR A 79 17.36 -3.33 -7.40
C THR A 79 16.91 -4.70 -6.90
N TYR A 80 17.15 -5.76 -7.69
CA TYR A 80 16.72 -7.10 -7.29
C TYR A 80 17.41 -7.53 -6.00
N GLU A 81 18.69 -7.19 -5.88
CA GLU A 81 19.55 -7.51 -4.75
C GLU A 81 19.06 -6.82 -3.47
N GLU A 82 18.80 -5.50 -3.54
CA GLU A 82 18.25 -4.74 -2.42
C GLU A 82 16.85 -5.25 -2.02
N PHE A 83 16.02 -5.52 -3.02
CA PHE A 83 14.66 -6.01 -2.81
C PHE A 83 14.66 -7.41 -2.16
N SER A 84 15.45 -8.35 -2.70
CA SER A 84 15.57 -9.71 -2.17
C SER A 84 16.16 -9.68 -0.76
N TYR A 85 17.17 -8.85 -0.51
CA TYR A 85 17.70 -8.69 0.85
C TYR A 85 16.62 -8.22 1.83
N LEU A 86 15.87 -7.17 1.47
CA LEU A 86 14.78 -6.65 2.29
C LEU A 86 13.70 -7.70 2.54
N TYR A 87 13.21 -8.35 1.47
CA TYR A 87 12.14 -9.34 1.58
C TYR A 87 12.57 -10.55 2.41
N LYS A 88 13.78 -11.08 2.19
CA LYS A 88 14.36 -12.16 2.97
C LYS A 88 14.47 -11.82 4.45
N ALA A 89 15.01 -10.64 4.78
CA ALA A 89 15.10 -10.18 6.16
C ALA A 89 13.70 -10.07 6.82
N LEU A 90 12.72 -9.56 6.08
CA LEU A 90 11.34 -9.43 6.55
C LEU A 90 10.57 -10.75 6.59
N ALA A 91 10.88 -11.75 5.78
CA ALA A 91 10.14 -13.02 5.74
C ALA A 91 10.67 -14.02 6.78
N PHE A 92 11.99 -14.04 7.01
CA PHE A 92 12.62 -14.95 7.96
C PHE A 92 12.83 -14.34 9.35
N GLY A 93 13.08 -13.03 9.44
CA GLY A 93 13.38 -12.38 10.74
C GLY A 93 14.61 -12.97 11.40
N SER A 94 14.45 -13.45 12.63
CA SER A 94 15.52 -14.08 13.40
C SER A 94 15.70 -15.57 13.13
N ALA A 95 14.94 -16.15 12.19
CA ALA A 95 15.06 -17.56 11.84
C ALA A 95 16.44 -17.88 11.23
N ASN A 96 16.98 -19.05 11.58
CA ASN A 96 18.24 -19.52 11.02
C ASN A 96 18.02 -20.01 9.58
N LEU A 97 18.56 -19.27 8.60
CA LEU A 97 18.43 -19.61 7.19
C LEU A 97 19.04 -20.99 6.84
N GLY A 98 20.05 -21.44 7.58
CA GLY A 98 20.70 -22.73 7.36
C GLY A 98 19.77 -23.93 7.59
N GLU A 99 18.74 -23.77 8.43
CA GLU A 99 17.74 -24.80 8.73
C GLU A 99 16.59 -24.83 7.71
N HIS A 100 16.53 -23.83 6.82
CA HIS A 100 15.39 -23.57 5.95
C HIS A 100 15.78 -23.43 4.47
N LEU A 101 16.76 -24.19 4.00
CA LEU A 101 17.31 -24.07 2.63
C LEU A 101 16.24 -24.12 1.52
N GLN A 102 15.22 -24.97 1.65
CA GLN A 102 14.13 -25.02 0.67
C GLN A 102 13.27 -23.74 0.66
N LEU A 103 13.04 -23.15 1.84
CA LEU A 103 12.30 -21.88 1.93
C LEU A 103 13.11 -20.74 1.33
N VAL A 104 14.44 -20.74 1.44
CA VAL A 104 15.29 -19.74 0.79
C VAL A 104 15.12 -19.78 -0.74
N GLN A 105 14.97 -20.96 -1.33
CA GLN A 105 14.70 -21.09 -2.76
C GLN A 105 13.29 -20.60 -3.15
N ILE A 106 12.30 -20.81 -2.29
CA ILE A 106 10.92 -20.34 -2.51
C ILE A 106 10.85 -18.82 -2.34
N GLU A 107 11.57 -18.29 -1.34
CA GLU A 107 11.72 -16.85 -1.11
C GLU A 107 12.28 -16.15 -2.35
N ASP A 108 13.38 -16.63 -2.93
CA ASP A 108 13.97 -16.04 -4.15
C ASP A 108 12.96 -16.00 -5.30
N ARG A 109 12.20 -17.09 -5.51
CA ARG A 109 11.13 -17.13 -6.52
C ARG A 109 10.04 -16.10 -6.22
N PHE A 110 9.62 -16.00 -4.96
CA PHE A 110 8.61 -15.04 -4.52
C PHE A 110 9.12 -13.60 -4.69
N ALA A 111 10.38 -13.34 -4.38
CA ALA A 111 11.01 -12.02 -4.48
C ALA A 111 11.03 -11.52 -5.94
N ARG A 112 11.39 -12.39 -6.89
CA ARG A 112 11.35 -12.07 -8.33
C ARG A 112 9.95 -11.69 -8.81
N GLU A 113 8.95 -12.39 -8.29
CA GLU A 113 7.55 -12.07 -8.61
C GLU A 113 7.09 -10.79 -7.94
N LEU A 114 7.48 -10.53 -6.69
CA LEU A 114 7.12 -9.31 -5.98
C LEU A 114 7.77 -8.06 -6.57
N GLN A 115 9.07 -8.08 -6.84
CA GLN A 115 9.80 -6.88 -7.26
C GLN A 115 9.22 -6.27 -8.55
N SER A 116 8.90 -7.12 -9.52
CA SER A 116 8.42 -6.68 -10.84
C SER A 116 6.94 -6.32 -10.85
N ARG A 117 6.13 -6.95 -9.98
CA ARG A 117 4.67 -6.89 -10.05
C ARG A 117 4.03 -6.11 -8.90
N TRP A 118 4.73 -5.91 -7.79
CA TRP A 118 4.12 -5.43 -6.54
C TRP A 118 4.84 -4.19 -5.97
N SER A 119 4.32 -3.66 -4.86
CA SER A 119 4.89 -2.51 -4.16
C SER A 119 5.72 -2.94 -2.95
N ILE A 120 6.59 -2.05 -2.46
CA ILE A 120 7.32 -2.26 -1.19
C ILE A 120 6.35 -2.50 -0.03
N LEU A 121 5.19 -1.82 -0.06
CA LEU A 121 4.12 -2.08 0.90
C LEU A 121 3.66 -3.54 0.81
N ALA A 122 3.21 -4.01 -0.35
CA ALA A 122 2.76 -5.39 -0.53
C ALA A 122 3.81 -6.41 -0.11
N THR A 123 5.09 -6.10 -0.35
CA THR A 123 6.23 -6.92 0.08
C THR A 123 6.29 -7.08 1.59
N ASN A 124 6.17 -5.98 2.34
CA ASN A 124 6.13 -5.99 3.80
C ASN A 124 4.96 -6.85 4.32
N LEU A 125 3.80 -6.75 3.67
CA LEU A 125 2.60 -7.50 4.05
C LEU A 125 2.75 -9.00 3.84
N PHE A 126 3.25 -9.41 2.68
CA PHE A 126 3.48 -10.83 2.41
C PHE A 126 4.60 -11.40 3.27
N ALA A 127 5.63 -10.61 3.57
CA ALA A 127 6.71 -11.04 4.44
C ALA A 127 6.20 -11.36 5.86
N ASP A 128 5.30 -10.54 6.40
CA ASP A 128 4.65 -10.80 7.70
C ASP A 128 3.88 -12.12 7.70
N VAL A 129 3.08 -12.36 6.65
CA VAL A 129 2.33 -13.62 6.47
C VAL A 129 3.27 -14.81 6.40
N MET A 130 4.34 -14.73 5.59
CA MET A 130 5.31 -15.80 5.44
C MET A 130 6.02 -16.15 6.75
N ARG A 131 6.34 -15.13 7.56
CA ARG A 131 7.02 -15.31 8.85
C ARG A 131 6.19 -16.13 9.84
N THR A 132 4.87 -16.08 9.75
CA THR A 132 3.99 -16.81 10.70
C THR A 132 4.12 -18.33 10.62
N ASN A 133 4.58 -18.87 9.49
CA ASN A 133 4.65 -20.31 9.28
C ASN A 133 5.78 -20.67 8.31
N LEU A 134 6.92 -21.10 8.86
CA LEU A 134 8.09 -21.57 8.11
C LEU A 134 7.91 -23.00 7.58
N ASN A 135 6.81 -23.22 6.85
CA ASN A 135 6.49 -24.48 6.19
C ASN A 135 6.50 -24.32 4.67
N VAL A 136 7.15 -25.25 3.98
CA VAL A 136 7.30 -25.26 2.52
C VAL A 136 5.95 -25.23 1.79
N HIS A 137 4.99 -26.04 2.23
CA HIS A 137 3.67 -26.09 1.60
C HIS A 137 2.87 -24.81 1.84
N PHE A 138 3.02 -24.20 3.02
CA PHE A 138 2.39 -22.91 3.32
C PHE A 138 2.89 -21.82 2.38
N TRP A 139 4.21 -21.66 2.25
CA TRP A 139 4.82 -20.64 1.38
C TRP A 139 4.43 -20.85 -0.10
N LEU A 140 4.49 -22.10 -0.59
CA LEU A 140 4.05 -22.44 -1.95
C LEU A 140 2.56 -22.16 -2.18
N SER A 141 1.72 -22.41 -1.17
CA SER A 141 0.29 -22.08 -1.22
C SER A 141 0.09 -20.56 -1.37
N ILE A 142 0.76 -19.74 -0.57
CA ILE A 142 0.66 -18.26 -0.68
C ILE A 142 1.15 -17.77 -2.04
N LEU A 143 2.27 -18.30 -2.55
CA LEU A 143 2.79 -17.96 -3.89
C LEU A 143 1.78 -18.29 -4.99
N SER A 144 1.18 -19.48 -4.92
CA SER A 144 0.16 -19.93 -5.86
C SER A 144 -1.08 -19.01 -5.85
N ARG A 145 -1.51 -18.55 -4.66
CA ARG A 145 -2.62 -17.60 -4.52
C ARG A 145 -2.29 -16.23 -5.14
N CYS A 146 -1.08 -15.71 -4.90
CA CYS A 146 -0.65 -14.43 -5.46
C CYS A 146 -0.66 -14.45 -6.99
N ARG A 147 -0.18 -15.54 -7.61
CA ARG A 147 -0.21 -15.72 -9.07
C ARG A 147 -1.66 -15.71 -9.60
N ARG A 148 -2.55 -16.50 -8.98
CA ARG A 148 -3.97 -16.54 -9.36
C ARG A 148 -4.65 -15.19 -9.22
N LEU A 149 -4.37 -14.44 -8.15
CA LEU A 149 -4.90 -13.09 -7.98
C LEU A 149 -4.52 -12.22 -9.17
N VAL A 150 -3.25 -12.21 -9.58
CA VAL A 150 -2.83 -11.39 -10.72
C VAL A 150 -3.50 -11.85 -12.00
N ASP A 151 -3.48 -13.14 -12.30
CA ASP A 151 -4.05 -13.69 -13.53
C ASP A 151 -5.55 -13.38 -13.62
N ARG A 152 -6.26 -13.49 -12.51
CA ARG A 152 -7.68 -13.16 -12.41
C ARG A 152 -7.97 -11.67 -12.61
N ASN A 153 -7.18 -10.79 -11.99
CA ASN A 153 -7.34 -9.34 -12.17
C ASN A 153 -7.01 -8.91 -13.60
N LEU A 154 -5.97 -9.49 -14.21
CA LEU A 154 -5.66 -9.29 -15.63
C LEU A 154 -6.81 -9.77 -16.52
N SER A 155 -7.38 -10.95 -16.23
CA SER A 155 -8.49 -11.49 -17.00
C SER A 155 -9.78 -10.67 -16.87
N MET A 156 -10.09 -10.14 -15.69
CA MET A 156 -11.35 -9.42 -15.46
C MET A 156 -11.26 -7.94 -15.80
N PHE A 157 -10.12 -7.31 -15.54
CA PHE A 157 -9.97 -5.86 -15.65
C PHE A 157 -8.99 -5.44 -16.75
N GLY A 158 -8.28 -6.37 -17.37
CA GLY A 158 -7.26 -6.07 -18.38
C GLY A 158 -6.01 -5.38 -17.82
N GLU A 159 -5.90 -5.24 -16.49
CA GLU A 159 -4.85 -4.45 -15.85
C GLU A 159 -4.28 -5.15 -14.60
N HIS A 160 -2.98 -4.98 -14.38
CA HIS A 160 -2.30 -5.53 -13.22
C HIS A 160 -2.86 -4.92 -11.92
N PRO A 161 -3.12 -5.71 -10.86
CA PRO A 161 -3.71 -5.23 -9.61
C PRO A 161 -2.94 -4.07 -8.97
N LYS A 162 -1.60 -4.07 -9.04
CA LYS A 162 -0.75 -2.94 -8.60
C LYS A 162 -1.17 -1.60 -9.23
N LEU A 163 -1.30 -1.56 -10.55
CA LEU A 163 -1.64 -0.33 -11.29
C LEU A 163 -3.08 0.13 -10.96
N ARG A 164 -3.99 -0.83 -10.74
CA ARG A 164 -5.36 -0.52 -10.31
C ARG A 164 -5.39 0.10 -8.92
N LEU A 165 -4.65 -0.47 -7.96
CA LEU A 165 -4.52 0.07 -6.61
C LEU A 165 -3.90 1.48 -6.63
N GLU A 166 -2.89 1.72 -7.47
CA GLU A 166 -2.28 3.05 -7.65
C GLU A 166 -3.28 4.10 -8.17
N LYS A 167 -4.28 3.67 -8.94
CA LYS A 167 -5.43 4.49 -9.41
C LYS A 167 -6.58 4.58 -8.40
N GLY A 168 -6.48 3.92 -7.24
CA GLY A 168 -7.56 3.84 -6.25
C GLY A 168 -8.74 2.96 -6.69
N LEU A 169 -8.54 2.11 -7.70
CA LEU A 169 -9.59 1.22 -8.23
C LEU A 169 -9.61 -0.11 -7.46
N PRO A 170 -10.78 -0.76 -7.35
CA PRO A 170 -10.90 -2.07 -6.71
C PRO A 170 -10.13 -3.15 -7.48
N ILE A 171 -9.61 -4.12 -6.73
CA ILE A 171 -9.04 -5.37 -7.22
C ILE A 171 -9.79 -6.57 -6.66
N ASP A 172 -9.82 -7.67 -7.38
CA ASP A 172 -10.33 -8.94 -6.84
C ASP A 172 -9.26 -9.61 -5.99
N VAL A 173 -9.65 -10.11 -4.83
CA VAL A 173 -8.78 -10.83 -3.89
C VAL A 173 -9.33 -12.20 -3.50
N THR A 174 -10.28 -12.71 -4.29
CA THR A 174 -11.00 -13.96 -4.02
C THR A 174 -10.03 -15.13 -3.83
N ASP A 175 -9.00 -15.20 -4.68
CA ASP A 175 -8.00 -16.27 -4.67
C ASP A 175 -7.00 -16.22 -3.51
N MET A 176 -6.99 -15.12 -2.73
CA MET A 176 -6.11 -14.96 -1.57
C MET A 176 -6.66 -15.64 -0.32
N VAL A 177 -7.98 -15.73 -0.23
CA VAL A 177 -8.69 -16.26 0.92
C VAL A 177 -8.85 -17.77 0.82
N LEU A 178 -8.70 -18.47 1.94
CA LEU A 178 -8.98 -19.91 2.01
C LEU A 178 -10.49 -20.17 1.92
N ARG A 179 -10.92 -20.78 0.80
CA ARG A 179 -12.30 -21.20 0.55
C ARG A 179 -13.28 -20.01 0.64
N PRO A 180 -13.21 -19.05 -0.29
CA PRO A 180 -14.08 -17.88 -0.28
C PRO A 180 -15.55 -18.30 -0.44
N ALA A 181 -16.44 -17.70 0.34
CA ALA A 181 -17.88 -17.96 0.26
C ALA A 181 -18.54 -17.23 -0.94
N SER A 182 -17.93 -16.13 -1.38
CA SER A 182 -18.37 -15.30 -2.50
C SER A 182 -17.16 -14.57 -3.11
N PRO A 183 -17.27 -14.00 -4.31
CA PRO A 183 -16.23 -13.14 -4.88
C PRO A 183 -15.95 -11.93 -3.98
N LEU A 184 -14.67 -11.65 -3.75
CA LEU A 184 -14.21 -10.60 -2.85
C LEU A 184 -13.43 -9.53 -3.60
N GLN A 185 -13.74 -8.28 -3.31
CA GLN A 185 -13.01 -7.12 -3.79
C GLN A 185 -12.34 -6.40 -2.63
N PHE A 186 -11.17 -5.86 -2.92
CA PHE A 186 -10.38 -5.03 -2.03
C PHE A 186 -10.35 -3.61 -2.60
N VAL A 187 -10.80 -2.64 -1.80
CA VAL A 187 -10.76 -1.22 -2.14
C VAL A 187 -9.68 -0.55 -1.32
N TRP A 188 -8.71 0.05 -2.01
CA TRP A 188 -7.71 0.88 -1.35
C TRP A 188 -8.38 2.17 -0.87
N ASN A 189 -8.69 2.25 0.42
CA ASN A 189 -9.20 3.48 1.00
C ASN A 189 -8.05 4.24 1.71
N SER A 190 -7.54 5.29 1.08
CA SER A 190 -6.59 6.22 1.70
C SER A 190 -7.24 7.34 2.50
N SER A 191 -8.59 7.42 2.48
CA SER A 191 -9.36 8.46 3.13
C SER A 191 -9.88 7.96 4.48
N ASN A 192 -9.57 8.69 5.55
CA ASN A 192 -10.02 8.42 6.93
C ASN A 192 -11.55 8.56 7.13
N ASN A 193 -12.35 8.52 6.07
CA ASN A 193 -13.77 8.87 6.04
C ASN A 193 -14.71 7.65 6.07
N VAL A 194 -14.19 6.43 6.22
CA VAL A 194 -15.05 5.27 6.47
C VAL A 194 -15.41 5.25 7.95
N PRO A 195 -16.66 4.95 8.34
CA PRO A 195 -16.99 4.63 9.73
C PRO A 195 -16.39 3.26 10.08
N VAL A 196 -15.06 3.21 10.21
CA VAL A 196 -14.24 2.03 10.58
C VAL A 196 -14.69 1.44 11.93
N LYS A 197 -15.43 2.22 12.73
CA LYS A 197 -15.96 1.83 14.04
C LYS A 197 -17.12 0.83 13.99
N GLU A 198 -17.81 0.67 12.86
CA GLU A 198 -19.02 -0.20 12.79
C GLU A 198 -18.78 -1.55 12.13
N LEU A 199 -17.65 -1.73 11.43
CA LEU A 199 -17.33 -2.98 10.74
C LEU A 199 -16.38 -3.86 11.57
N PRO A 200 -16.50 -5.20 11.49
CA PRO A 200 -15.52 -6.10 12.06
C PRO A 200 -14.13 -5.82 11.50
N GLN A 201 -13.11 -5.88 12.37
CA GLN A 201 -11.72 -5.66 12.00
C GLN A 201 -10.97 -6.98 12.06
N VAL A 202 -10.18 -7.25 11.02
CA VAL A 202 -9.29 -8.41 10.92
C VAL A 202 -7.93 -7.94 10.43
N THR A 203 -6.86 -8.63 10.80
CA THR A 203 -5.54 -8.36 10.24
C THR A 203 -5.40 -8.99 8.86
N PHE A 204 -4.51 -8.45 8.04
CA PHE A 204 -4.17 -9.07 6.76
C PHE A 204 -3.65 -10.49 6.90
N THR A 205 -2.87 -10.75 7.95
CA THR A 205 -2.32 -12.07 8.23
C THR A 205 -3.42 -13.07 8.57
N GLU A 206 -4.37 -12.71 9.44
CA GLU A 206 -5.55 -13.54 9.72
C GLU A 206 -6.37 -13.82 8.46
N LEU A 207 -6.50 -12.84 7.57
CA LEU A 207 -7.24 -12.98 6.31
C LEU A 207 -6.68 -14.10 5.43
N LEU A 208 -5.36 -14.23 5.38
CA LEU A 208 -4.68 -15.22 4.53
C LEU A 208 -4.48 -16.58 5.19
N VAL A 209 -4.36 -16.61 6.51
CA VAL A 209 -4.05 -17.83 7.27
C VAL A 209 -5.32 -18.62 7.62
N ASP A 210 -6.34 -17.99 8.20
CA ASP A 210 -7.42 -18.74 8.88
C ASP A 210 -8.85 -18.21 8.68
N LEU A 211 -9.04 -17.05 8.05
CA LEU A 211 -10.39 -16.49 7.92
C LEU A 211 -11.18 -17.07 6.75
N LYS A 212 -12.37 -17.57 7.07
CA LYS A 212 -13.50 -17.66 6.13
C LYS A 212 -14.34 -16.40 6.27
N PRO A 213 -14.25 -15.42 5.36
CA PRO A 213 -15.12 -14.26 5.39
C PRO A 213 -16.55 -14.73 5.16
N LYS A 214 -17.34 -14.77 6.23
CA LYS A 214 -18.77 -15.04 6.19
C LYS A 214 -19.60 -13.78 5.90
N MET A 215 -18.97 -12.60 5.86
CA MET A 215 -19.63 -11.31 5.97
C MET A 215 -19.53 -10.50 4.68
N GLN A 216 -20.51 -9.60 4.47
CA GLN A 216 -20.59 -8.76 3.27
C GLN A 216 -19.47 -7.71 3.19
N ALA A 217 -18.97 -7.22 4.33
CA ALA A 217 -17.83 -6.32 4.41
C ALA A 217 -17.05 -6.48 5.72
N THR A 218 -15.73 -6.24 5.68
CA THR A 218 -14.82 -6.32 6.82
C THR A 218 -13.66 -5.35 6.61
N VAL A 219 -13.18 -4.72 7.68
CA VAL A 219 -11.98 -3.88 7.63
C VAL A 219 -10.75 -4.78 7.81
N VAL A 220 -9.85 -4.75 6.83
CA VAL A 220 -8.55 -5.41 6.89
C VAL A 220 -7.53 -4.37 7.34
N ARG A 221 -7.00 -4.56 8.54
CA ARG A 221 -5.93 -3.74 9.10
C ARG A 221 -4.57 -4.32 8.75
N PHE A 222 -3.67 -3.42 8.41
CA PHE A 222 -2.28 -3.69 8.11
C PHE A 222 -1.44 -2.83 9.03
N GLU A 223 -0.40 -3.40 9.63
CA GLU A 223 0.58 -2.67 10.41
C GLU A 223 1.95 -2.91 9.79
N SER A 224 2.64 -1.83 9.42
CA SER A 224 4.00 -1.96 8.91
C SER A 224 4.92 -2.54 9.99
N ARG A 225 5.76 -3.52 9.65
CA ARG A 225 6.83 -4.00 10.54
C ARG A 225 8.11 -3.17 10.44
N ILE A 226 8.12 -2.17 9.55
CA ILE A 226 9.21 -1.20 9.39
C ILE A 226 8.79 0.08 10.11
N PRO A 227 9.65 0.66 10.97
CA PRO A 227 9.40 1.96 11.58
C PRO A 227 8.95 3.01 10.55
N PRO A 228 7.96 3.86 10.88
CA PRO A 228 7.39 4.08 12.20
C PRO A 228 6.17 3.19 12.55
N TYR A 229 6.04 2.01 11.96
CA TYR A 229 4.95 1.05 12.23
C TYR A 229 3.55 1.60 11.89
N THR A 230 3.45 2.36 10.80
CA THR A 230 2.20 2.94 10.33
C THR A 230 1.15 1.86 10.07
N THR A 231 -0.08 2.13 10.48
CA THR A 231 -1.24 1.29 10.22
C THR A 231 -2.04 1.81 9.03
N PHE A 232 -2.62 0.88 8.26
CA PHE A 232 -3.48 1.15 7.12
C PHE A 232 -4.73 0.28 7.25
N ASP A 233 -5.90 0.86 7.02
CA ASP A 233 -7.18 0.15 7.08
C ASP A 233 -7.81 0.13 5.68
N HIS A 234 -8.28 -1.05 5.27
CA HIS A 234 -8.88 -1.25 3.96
C HIS A 234 -10.21 -1.99 4.06
N ILE A 235 -11.09 -1.77 3.09
CA ILE A 235 -12.36 -2.49 3.05
C ILE A 235 -12.21 -3.70 2.13
N LEU A 236 -12.47 -4.87 2.71
CA LEU A 236 -12.79 -6.09 2.00
C LEU A 236 -14.31 -6.21 1.91
N SER A 237 -14.86 -6.42 0.72
CA SER A 237 -16.30 -6.61 0.53
C SER A 237 -16.63 -7.69 -0.49
N SER A 238 -17.78 -8.33 -0.34
CA SER A 238 -18.32 -9.21 -1.36
C SER A 238 -18.93 -8.38 -2.49
N TYR A 239 -18.79 -8.83 -3.74
CA TYR A 239 -19.42 -8.17 -4.89
C TYR A 239 -20.11 -9.18 -5.81
N ALA A 240 -21.15 -8.72 -6.51
CA ALA A 240 -21.83 -9.53 -7.51
C ALA A 240 -20.93 -9.65 -8.75
N GLN A 241 -20.63 -10.88 -9.18
CA GLN A 241 -20.06 -11.09 -10.50
C GLN A 241 -21.12 -10.74 -11.54
N HIS A 242 -20.84 -9.74 -12.39
CA HIS A 242 -21.57 -9.60 -13.64
C HIS A 242 -21.12 -10.74 -14.56
N THR A 243 -21.80 -11.87 -14.48
CA THR A 243 -21.67 -12.93 -15.49
C THR A 243 -22.19 -12.37 -16.81
N PRO A 244 -21.39 -12.32 -17.90
CA PRO A 244 -21.94 -12.08 -19.22
C PRO A 244 -22.96 -13.19 -19.50
N GLN A 245 -24.23 -12.84 -19.68
CA GLN A 245 -25.24 -13.82 -20.07
C GLN A 245 -24.81 -14.45 -21.41
N PRO A 246 -24.67 -15.78 -21.52
CA PRO A 246 -24.50 -16.44 -22.80
C PRO A 246 -25.72 -16.12 -23.65
N GLY A 247 -25.48 -15.58 -24.86
CA GLY A 247 -26.49 -14.99 -25.72
C GLY A 247 -27.81 -15.76 -25.76
N ALA A 248 -28.91 -15.03 -25.50
CA ALA A 248 -30.24 -15.51 -25.78
C ALA A 248 -30.33 -15.85 -27.27
N LYS A 249 -30.30 -17.15 -27.59
CA LYS A 249 -30.65 -17.66 -28.91
C LYS A 249 -32.04 -17.12 -29.24
N ARG A 250 -32.11 -16.25 -30.25
CA ARG A 250 -33.36 -15.89 -30.92
C ARG A 250 -33.97 -17.20 -31.42
N ARG A 251 -35.02 -17.69 -30.74
CA ARG A 251 -35.92 -18.68 -31.32
C ARG A 251 -36.65 -17.97 -32.45
N GLY A 252 -36.29 -18.30 -33.69
CA GLY A 252 -37.16 -18.07 -34.82
C GLY A 252 -38.47 -18.83 -34.56
N VAL A 253 -39.58 -18.11 -34.64
CA VAL A 253 -40.92 -18.71 -34.65
C VAL A 253 -41.25 -19.02 -36.11
N PRO A 254 -41.92 -20.15 -36.41
CA PRO A 254 -42.32 -20.54 -37.77
C PRO A 254 -43.29 -19.55 -38.41
#